data_AF-A0A7V2T3B2-F1
#
_entry.id   AF-A0A7V2T3B2-F1
#
_cell.length_a   1.000
_cell.length_b   1.000
_cell.length_c   1.000
_cell.angle_alpha   90.00
_cell.angle_beta   90.00
_cell.angle_gamma   90.00
#
_symmetry.space_group_name_H-M   'P 1'
#
loop_
_entity.id
_entity.type
_entity.pdbx_description
1 polymer ?
#
loop_
_entity_poly.entity_id
_entity_poly.type
_entity_poly.pdbx_seq_one_letter_code
_entity_poly.pdbx_strand_id
1 'polypeptide(L)'
;MANLEKHKQLPSSNDNNSFMQELREYLLANPLDNLPSLFLLGVAAFGIVTLVSLFIIDMLVFPFVLVAIITCLFAAWHIRLLGSMKVQVERLTAENNKLSSENEKFAASNESFTQKIEQFEGENQRLSDSLSKMEATADALKQNNDLLHHELAALQNLRNNLQDYADETKLDFSQILEEVNQNFERLEVISLANERVLLQRIAQDLEFLDQKEGMQRDEYERFVRRIPEHLQTSFARLGDTSFEQVSGANKRVDYQEIQALVHKVIGS
;
A
#
# COMPACT_ATOMS: atom_id res chain seq x y z
N MET A 1 23.24 10.83 -19.47
CA MET A 1 24.29 11.20 -20.43
C MET A 1 25.64 10.77 -19.86
N ALA A 2 26.54 10.27 -20.71
CA ALA A 2 27.87 9.71 -20.42
C ALA A 2 27.94 8.20 -20.10
N ASN A 3 27.94 7.37 -21.15
CA ASN A 3 28.97 6.34 -21.36
C ASN A 3 28.83 5.77 -22.78
N LEU A 4 29.40 6.49 -23.74
CA LEU A 4 29.47 6.12 -25.15
C LEU A 4 30.95 6.25 -25.52
N GLU A 5 31.70 5.16 -25.36
CA GLU A 5 32.94 4.87 -26.08
C GLU A 5 33.52 3.54 -25.56
N LYS A 6 33.13 2.44 -26.20
CA LYS A 6 34.01 1.27 -26.27
C LYS A 6 34.23 0.90 -27.72
N HIS A 7 35.50 1.02 -28.09
CA HIS A 7 36.10 0.84 -29.39
C HIS A 7 35.61 -0.41 -30.13
N LYS A 8 35.19 -0.18 -31.37
CA LYS A 8 35.03 -1.18 -32.43
C LYS A 8 36.43 -1.58 -32.91
N GLN A 9 37.00 -2.64 -32.36
CA GLN A 9 38.17 -3.29 -32.94
C GLN A 9 37.71 -4.17 -34.12
N LEU A 10 38.29 -3.93 -35.29
CA LEU A 10 38.13 -4.77 -36.47
C LEU A 10 38.82 -6.14 -36.22
N PRO A 11 38.20 -7.27 -36.57
CA PRO A 11 38.80 -8.58 -36.40
C PRO A 11 40.02 -8.75 -37.32
N SER A 12 41.12 -9.16 -36.72
CA SER A 12 42.40 -9.41 -37.39
C SER A 12 42.38 -10.76 -38.11
N SER A 13 43.02 -10.80 -39.27
CA SER A 13 43.28 -11.96 -40.14
C SER A 13 43.78 -13.21 -39.40
N ASN A 14 42.88 -13.99 -38.79
CA ASN A 14 43.14 -15.33 -38.24
C ASN A 14 41.94 -16.29 -38.45
N ASP A 15 41.05 -15.98 -39.40
CA ASP A 15 39.74 -16.62 -39.59
C ASP A 15 39.81 -18.08 -40.11
N ASN A 16 40.91 -18.49 -40.72
CA ASN A 16 41.03 -19.87 -41.21
C ASN A 16 41.24 -20.89 -40.08
N ASN A 17 41.85 -20.46 -38.96
CA ASN A 17 42.03 -21.31 -37.78
C ASN A 17 40.82 -21.25 -36.84
N SER A 18 40.08 -20.13 -36.82
CA SER A 18 38.85 -20.02 -36.02
C SER A 18 37.76 -20.93 -36.58
N PHE A 19 37.61 -21.01 -37.90
CA PHE A 19 36.62 -21.89 -38.52
C PHE A 19 36.88 -23.36 -38.19
N MET A 20 38.13 -23.85 -38.30
CA MET A 20 38.46 -25.23 -37.97
C MET A 20 38.32 -25.53 -36.46
N GLN A 21 38.56 -24.55 -35.60
CA GLN A 21 38.34 -24.68 -34.16
C GLN A 21 36.85 -24.69 -33.81
N GLU A 22 36.05 -23.77 -34.34
CA GLU A 22 34.59 -23.75 -34.19
C GLU A 22 33.94 -25.01 -34.76
N LEU A 23 34.42 -25.53 -35.89
CA LEU A 23 33.88 -26.73 -36.51
C LEU A 23 34.23 -27.98 -35.69
N ARG A 24 35.43 -28.04 -35.11
CA ARG A 24 35.83 -29.10 -34.17
C ARG A 24 34.99 -29.05 -32.89
N GLU A 25 34.78 -27.85 -32.35
CA GLU A 25 34.02 -27.63 -31.12
C GLU A 25 32.53 -27.94 -31.32
N TYR A 26 31.96 -27.52 -32.46
CA TYR A 26 30.60 -27.85 -32.87
C TYR A 26 30.39 -29.35 -33.10
N LEU A 27 31.33 -30.04 -33.76
CA LEU A 27 31.25 -31.49 -34.00
C LEU A 27 31.38 -32.31 -32.72
N LEU A 28 32.18 -31.86 -31.74
CA LEU A 28 32.43 -32.59 -30.49
C LEU A 28 31.42 -32.28 -29.38
N ALA A 29 30.71 -31.15 -29.45
CA ALA A 29 29.75 -30.77 -28.42
C ALA A 29 28.54 -31.71 -28.33
N ASN A 30 28.09 -32.30 -29.45
CA ASN A 30 26.98 -33.27 -29.50
C ASN A 30 27.19 -34.33 -30.59
N PRO A 31 27.80 -35.49 -30.29
CA PRO A 31 28.16 -36.49 -31.30
C PRO A 31 26.95 -37.21 -31.91
N LEU A 32 25.81 -37.29 -31.22
CA LEU A 32 24.61 -37.94 -31.74
C LEU A 32 23.81 -37.05 -32.71
N ASP A 33 23.66 -35.76 -32.44
CA ASP A 33 22.93 -34.84 -33.33
C ASP A 33 23.73 -34.50 -34.60
N ASN A 34 25.05 -34.56 -34.52
CA ASN A 34 25.96 -34.32 -35.65
C ASN A 34 26.37 -35.61 -36.39
N LEU A 35 25.83 -36.77 -36.02
CA LEU A 35 26.15 -38.05 -36.67
C LEU A 35 25.84 -38.03 -38.19
N PRO A 36 24.74 -37.42 -38.67
CA PRO A 36 24.49 -37.29 -40.11
C PRO A 36 25.50 -36.39 -40.83
N SER A 37 25.96 -35.30 -40.20
CA SER A 37 26.93 -34.39 -40.81
C SER A 37 28.34 -35.01 -40.84
N LEU A 38 28.70 -35.80 -39.83
CA LEU A 38 29.95 -36.54 -39.77
C LEU A 38 29.98 -37.70 -40.78
N PHE A 39 28.85 -38.40 -40.95
CA PHE A 39 28.68 -39.39 -42.02
C PHE A 39 28.79 -38.75 -43.41
N LEU A 40 28.13 -37.61 -43.64
CA LEU A 40 28.22 -36.87 -44.91
C LEU A 40 29.64 -36.37 -45.20
N LEU A 41 30.37 -35.91 -44.18
CA LEU A 41 31.76 -35.49 -44.32
C LEU A 41 32.68 -36.68 -44.68
N GLY A 42 32.44 -37.85 -44.07
CA GLY A 42 33.11 -39.09 -44.43
C GLY A 42 32.82 -39.54 -45.86
N VAL A 43 31.56 -39.48 -46.29
CA VAL A 43 31.14 -39.79 -47.67
C VAL A 43 31.72 -38.79 -48.66
N ALA A 44 31.78 -37.50 -48.32
CA ALA A 44 32.39 -36.47 -49.17
C ALA A 44 33.92 -36.68 -49.31
N ALA A 45 34.63 -36.99 -48.21
CA ALA A 45 36.05 -37.30 -48.26
C ALA A 45 36.33 -38.57 -49.10
N PHE A 46 35.52 -39.62 -48.92
CA PHE A 46 35.58 -40.82 -49.75
C PHE A 46 35.25 -40.53 -51.22
N GLY A 47 34.28 -39.66 -51.48
CA GLY A 47 33.93 -39.17 -52.81
C GLY A 47 35.09 -38.43 -53.49
N ILE A 48 35.83 -37.62 -52.75
CA ILE A 48 37.02 -36.92 -53.27
C ILE A 48 38.15 -37.91 -53.59
N VAL A 49 38.41 -38.88 -52.70
CA VAL A 49 39.42 -39.92 -52.92
C VAL A 49 39.07 -40.79 -54.13
N THR A 50 37.79 -41.19 -54.25
CA THR A 50 37.33 -41.97 -55.40
C THR A 50 37.37 -41.16 -56.69
N LEU A 51 37.02 -39.87 -56.66
CA LEU A 51 37.12 -38.96 -57.81
C LEU A 51 38.57 -38.81 -58.29
N VAL A 52 39.55 -38.64 -57.38
CA VAL A 52 40.98 -38.58 -57.75
C VAL A 52 41.45 -39.91 -58.34
N SER A 53 41.00 -41.05 -57.79
CA SER A 53 41.37 -42.36 -58.32
C SER A 53 40.75 -42.68 -59.69
N LEU A 54 39.51 -42.22 -59.95
CA LEU A 54 38.79 -42.45 -61.20
C LEU A 54 39.15 -41.46 -62.30
N PHE A 55 39.59 -40.24 -61.95
CA PHE A 55 40.11 -39.26 -62.91
C PHE A 55 41.31 -39.80 -63.72
N ILE A 56 42.05 -40.77 -63.14
CA ILE A 56 43.17 -41.43 -63.79
C ILE A 56 42.70 -42.54 -64.76
N ILE A 57 41.48 -43.06 -64.60
CA ILE A 57 41.02 -44.30 -65.25
C ILE A 57 39.95 -44.05 -66.32
N ASP A 58 38.98 -43.15 -66.12
CA ASP A 58 37.85 -43.00 -67.07
C ASP A 58 37.20 -41.59 -67.06
N MET A 59 37.28 -40.87 -68.18
CA MET A 59 36.75 -39.50 -68.34
C MET A 59 35.20 -39.45 -68.33
N LEU A 60 34.53 -40.57 -68.61
CA LEU A 60 33.07 -40.65 -68.77
C LEU A 60 32.29 -40.60 -67.44
N VAL A 61 32.90 -41.07 -66.34
CA VAL A 61 32.21 -41.21 -65.03
C VAL A 61 32.31 -39.93 -64.19
N PHE A 62 33.27 -39.05 -64.51
CA PHE A 62 33.52 -37.78 -63.84
C PHE A 62 32.27 -36.88 -63.61
N PRO A 63 31.40 -36.61 -64.62
CA PRO A 63 30.25 -35.73 -64.40
C PRO A 63 29.22 -36.30 -63.41
N PHE A 64 29.07 -37.62 -63.34
CA PHE A 64 28.14 -38.27 -62.41
C PHE A 64 28.60 -38.11 -60.96
N VAL A 65 29.91 -38.26 -60.72
CA VAL A 65 30.49 -38.05 -59.38
C VAL A 65 30.38 -36.58 -58.96
N LEU A 66 30.59 -35.65 -59.89
CA LEU A 66 30.46 -34.22 -59.61
C LEU A 66 29.02 -33.84 -59.24
N VAL A 67 28.02 -34.35 -59.96
CA VAL A 67 26.60 -34.17 -59.62
C VAL A 67 26.28 -34.76 -58.24
N ALA A 68 26.79 -35.95 -57.92
CA ALA A 68 26.60 -36.56 -56.61
C ALA A 68 27.20 -35.73 -55.46
N ILE A 69 28.36 -35.10 -55.67
CA ILE A 69 28.97 -34.22 -54.67
C ILE A 69 28.11 -32.95 -54.47
N ILE A 70 27.62 -32.34 -55.55
CA ILE A 70 26.75 -31.16 -55.47
C ILE A 70 25.46 -31.47 -54.72
N THR A 71 24.81 -32.62 -55.01
CA THR A 71 23.58 -33.00 -54.32
C THR A 71 23.83 -33.29 -52.83
N CYS A 72 24.96 -33.90 -52.47
CA CYS A 72 25.35 -34.08 -51.07
C CYS A 72 25.59 -32.74 -50.35
N LEU A 73 26.27 -31.79 -50.98
CA LEU A 73 26.50 -30.45 -50.40
C LEU A 73 25.18 -29.69 -50.22
N PHE A 74 24.27 -29.78 -51.19
CA PHE A 74 22.95 -29.17 -51.11
C PHE A 74 22.10 -29.78 -49.99
N ALA A 75 22.10 -31.11 -49.85
CA ALA A 75 21.41 -31.80 -48.76
C ALA A 75 21.98 -31.40 -47.39
N ALA A 76 23.31 -31.30 -47.25
CA ALA A 76 23.95 -30.86 -46.02
C ALA A 76 23.57 -29.41 -45.65
N TRP A 77 23.54 -28.51 -46.63
CA TRP A 77 23.10 -27.13 -46.43
C TRP A 77 21.63 -27.06 -46.00
N HIS A 78 20.76 -27.84 -46.65
CA HIS A 78 19.33 -27.88 -46.34
C HIS A 78 19.04 -28.41 -44.93
N ILE A 79 19.74 -29.47 -44.50
CA ILE A 79 19.63 -30.02 -43.13
C ILE A 79 20.07 -28.99 -42.10
N ARG A 80 21.18 -28.28 -42.34
CA ARG A 80 21.66 -27.22 -41.44
C ARG A 80 20.65 -26.07 -41.33
N LEU A 81 20.07 -25.65 -42.44
CA LEU A 81 19.05 -24.58 -42.47
C LEU A 81 17.81 -24.98 -41.65
N LEU A 82 17.26 -26.18 -41.92
CA LEU A 82 16.14 -26.75 -41.18
C LEU A 82 16.42 -26.85 -39.67
N GLY A 83 17.61 -27.32 -39.29
CA GLY A 83 18.03 -27.40 -37.90
C GLY A 83 18.05 -26.03 -37.22
N SER A 84 18.63 -25.02 -37.87
CA SER A 84 18.67 -23.66 -37.31
C SER A 84 17.29 -23.03 -37.16
N MET A 85 16.38 -23.30 -38.10
CA MET A 85 15.01 -22.80 -38.05
C MET A 85 14.22 -23.49 -36.96
N LYS A 86 14.37 -24.81 -36.80
CA LYS A 86 13.72 -25.56 -35.73
C LYS A 86 14.12 -25.03 -34.35
N VAL A 87 15.40 -24.77 -34.13
CA VAL A 87 15.90 -24.18 -32.87
C VAL A 87 15.33 -22.78 -32.63
N GLN A 88 15.22 -21.94 -33.68
CA GLN A 88 14.60 -20.62 -33.55
C GLN A 88 13.11 -20.71 -33.21
N VAL A 89 12.38 -21.63 -33.84
CA VAL A 89 10.96 -21.87 -33.54
C VAL A 89 10.79 -22.35 -32.10
N GLU A 90 11.58 -23.32 -31.65
CA GLU A 90 11.52 -23.82 -30.27
C GLU A 90 11.83 -22.71 -29.26
N ARG A 91 12.83 -21.85 -29.54
CA ARG A 91 13.14 -20.70 -28.70
C ARG A 91 12.00 -19.69 -28.66
N LEU A 92 11.39 -19.37 -29.80
CA LEU A 92 10.24 -18.48 -29.87
C LEU A 92 9.01 -19.06 -29.15
N THR A 93 8.76 -20.37 -29.27
CA THR A 93 7.70 -21.05 -28.54
C THR A 93 7.95 -21.00 -27.04
N ALA A 94 9.18 -21.24 -26.59
CA ALA A 94 9.54 -21.15 -25.17
C ALA A 94 9.39 -19.72 -24.63
N GLU A 95 9.80 -18.71 -25.40
CA GLU A 95 9.67 -17.30 -25.03
C GLU A 95 8.19 -16.87 -25.00
N ASN A 96 7.39 -17.30 -25.97
CA ASN A 96 5.96 -17.01 -25.99
C ASN A 96 5.21 -17.67 -24.81
N ASN A 97 5.56 -18.91 -24.47
CA ASN A 97 5.01 -19.58 -23.28
C ASN A 97 5.40 -18.85 -21.99
N LYS A 98 6.65 -18.35 -21.90
CA LYS A 98 7.11 -17.56 -20.77
C LYS A 98 6.34 -16.24 -20.65
N LEU A 99 6.18 -15.52 -21.76
CA LEU A 99 5.41 -14.27 -21.81
C LEU A 99 3.93 -14.51 -21.46
N SER A 100 3.34 -15.61 -21.93
CA SER A 100 1.97 -16.00 -21.56
C SER A 100 1.85 -16.21 -20.04
N SER A 101 2.80 -16.93 -19.43
CA SER A 101 2.81 -17.16 -17.99
C SER A 101 3.02 -15.86 -17.19
N GLU A 102 3.86 -14.95 -17.67
CA GLU A 102 4.04 -13.63 -17.05
C GLU A 102 2.75 -12.80 -17.15
N ASN A 103 2.09 -12.79 -18.31
CA ASN A 103 0.81 -12.11 -18.50
C ASN A 103 -0.28 -12.66 -17.58
N GLU A 104 -0.36 -13.97 -17.38
CA GLU A 104 -1.30 -14.59 -16.42
C GLU A 104 -1.01 -14.13 -14.98
N LYS A 105 0.26 -14.07 -14.57
CA LYS A 105 0.63 -13.54 -13.25
C LYS A 105 0.27 -12.06 -13.09
N PHE A 106 0.49 -11.26 -14.13
CA PHE A 106 0.08 -9.85 -14.12
C PHE A 106 -1.43 -9.71 -14.04
N ALA A 107 -2.20 -10.52 -14.79
CA ALA A 107 -3.65 -10.52 -14.71
C ALA A 107 -4.15 -10.88 -13.30
N ALA A 108 -3.61 -11.94 -12.69
CA ALA A 108 -3.94 -12.34 -11.33
C ALA A 108 -3.58 -11.28 -10.28
N SER A 109 -2.41 -10.63 -10.42
CA SER A 109 -2.02 -9.53 -9.54
C SER A 109 -2.95 -8.33 -9.69
N ASN A 110 -3.37 -8.01 -10.92
CA ASN A 110 -4.26 -6.90 -11.20
C ASN A 110 -5.65 -7.15 -10.60
N GLU A 111 -6.17 -8.38 -10.71
CA GLU A 111 -7.42 -8.78 -10.06
C GLU A 111 -7.33 -8.66 -8.53
N SER A 112 -6.22 -9.11 -7.92
CA SER A 112 -6.00 -8.96 -6.48
C SER A 112 -5.94 -7.49 -6.05
N PHE A 113 -5.35 -6.61 -6.86
CA PHE A 113 -5.35 -5.18 -6.57
C PHE A 113 -6.75 -4.57 -6.67
N THR A 114 -7.54 -4.95 -7.68
CA THR A 114 -8.95 -4.51 -7.79
C THR A 114 -9.76 -4.93 -6.56
N GLN A 115 -9.62 -6.19 -6.11
CA GLN A 115 -10.32 -6.67 -4.90
C GLN A 115 -9.91 -5.88 -3.64
N LYS A 116 -8.62 -5.53 -3.51
CA LYS A 116 -8.15 -4.70 -2.38
C LYS A 116 -8.70 -3.28 -2.43
N ILE A 117 -8.81 -2.69 -3.62
CA ILE A 117 -9.42 -1.37 -3.80
C ILE A 117 -10.88 -1.42 -3.36
N GLU A 118 -11.65 -2.39 -3.83
CA GLU A 118 -13.06 -2.57 -3.42
C GLU A 118 -13.19 -2.77 -1.91
N GLN A 119 -12.29 -3.54 -1.29
CA GLN A 119 -12.27 -3.72 0.16
C GLN A 119 -12.01 -2.38 0.88
N PHE A 120 -11.01 -1.62 0.45
CA PHE A 120 -10.70 -0.32 1.05
C PHE A 120 -11.81 0.71 0.87
N GLU A 121 -12.49 0.71 -0.28
CA GLU A 121 -13.66 1.56 -0.50
C GLU A 121 -14.79 1.18 0.46
N GLY A 122 -15.05 -0.12 0.66
CA GLY A 122 -16.04 -0.60 1.63
C GLY A 122 -15.68 -0.25 3.08
N GLU A 123 -14.41 -0.34 3.46
CA GLU A 123 -13.92 0.07 4.79
C GLU A 123 -14.05 1.57 5.00
N ASN A 124 -13.69 2.39 4.00
CA ASN A 124 -13.86 3.85 4.05
C ASN A 124 -15.32 4.26 4.20
N GLN A 125 -16.23 3.60 3.48
CA GLN A 125 -17.67 3.83 3.61
C GLN A 125 -18.16 3.54 5.04
N ARG A 126 -17.77 2.39 5.61
CA ARG A 126 -18.12 2.03 7.00
C ARG A 126 -17.57 3.01 8.03
N LEU A 127 -16.34 3.49 7.81
CA LEU A 127 -15.70 4.46 8.69
C LEU A 127 -16.44 5.81 8.63
N SER A 128 -16.82 6.25 7.42
CA SER A 128 -17.63 7.44 7.20
C SER A 128 -18.99 7.34 7.88
N ASP A 129 -19.68 6.20 7.75
CA ASP A 129 -20.97 5.97 8.42
C ASP A 129 -20.83 5.97 9.95
N SER A 130 -19.75 5.40 10.48
CA SER A 130 -19.45 5.41 11.91
C SER A 130 -19.18 6.83 12.42
N LEU A 131 -18.46 7.64 11.66
CA LEU A 131 -18.16 9.03 11.99
C LEU A 131 -19.44 9.87 12.01
N SER A 132 -20.32 9.71 11.02
CA SER A 132 -21.63 10.38 10.98
C SER A 132 -22.50 10.01 12.18
N LYS A 133 -22.57 8.72 12.56
CA LYS A 133 -23.30 8.28 13.76
C LYS A 133 -22.73 8.86 15.04
N MET A 134 -21.41 8.95 15.12
CA MET A 134 -20.75 9.51 16.29
C MET A 134 -20.98 11.00 16.42
N GLU A 135 -20.90 11.75 15.31
CA GLU A 135 -21.24 13.18 15.26
C GLU A 135 -22.69 13.41 15.70
N ALA A 136 -23.64 12.64 15.16
CA ALA A 136 -25.04 12.71 15.59
C ALA A 136 -25.22 12.40 17.10
N THR A 137 -24.43 11.47 17.64
CA THR A 137 -24.45 11.15 19.08
C THR A 137 -23.87 12.29 19.90
N ALA A 138 -22.79 12.91 19.44
CA ALA A 138 -22.17 14.06 20.11
C ALA A 138 -23.11 15.28 20.13
N ASP A 139 -23.80 15.55 19.01
CA ASP A 139 -24.81 16.61 18.93
C ASP A 139 -25.99 16.35 19.87
N ALA A 140 -26.49 15.10 19.93
CA ALA A 140 -27.55 14.71 20.85
C ALA A 140 -27.12 14.87 22.33
N LEU A 141 -25.88 14.49 22.65
CA LEU A 141 -25.30 14.70 23.98
C LEU A 141 -25.19 16.19 24.33
N LYS A 142 -24.76 17.01 23.38
CA LYS A 142 -24.68 18.46 23.55
C LYS A 142 -26.06 19.06 23.83
N GLN A 143 -27.06 18.69 23.03
CA GLN A 143 -28.44 19.15 23.22
C GLN A 143 -29.01 18.74 24.58
N ASN A 144 -28.78 17.49 25.00
CA ASN A 144 -29.20 17.03 26.33
C ASN A 144 -28.49 17.78 27.46
N ASN A 145 -27.21 18.11 27.28
CA ASN A 145 -26.46 18.90 28.26
C ASN A 145 -27.03 20.32 28.38
N ASP A 146 -27.29 20.98 27.24
CA ASP A 146 -27.90 22.32 27.22
C ASP A 146 -29.28 22.32 27.89
N LEU A 147 -30.08 21.25 27.68
CA LEU A 147 -31.37 21.07 28.33
C LEU A 147 -31.25 20.86 29.84
N LEU A 148 -30.30 20.04 30.29
CA LEU A 148 -30.04 19.84 31.72
C LEU A 148 -29.63 21.15 32.41
N HIS A 149 -28.80 21.97 31.78
CA HIS A 149 -28.44 23.30 32.30
C HIS A 149 -29.65 24.22 32.40
N HIS A 150 -30.55 24.17 31.42
CA HIS A 150 -31.79 24.94 31.47
C HIS A 150 -32.71 24.48 32.61
N GLU A 151 -32.87 23.17 32.80
CA GLU A 151 -33.66 22.60 33.90
C GLU A 151 -33.05 22.92 35.27
N LEU A 152 -31.72 22.84 35.40
CA LEU A 152 -31.00 23.24 36.61
C LEU A 152 -31.23 24.69 36.96
N ALA A 153 -31.16 25.60 35.99
CA ALA A 153 -31.43 27.02 36.21
C ALA A 153 -32.90 27.28 36.61
N ALA A 154 -33.86 26.60 35.98
CA ALA A 154 -35.27 26.70 36.31
C ALA A 154 -35.55 26.19 37.73
N LEU A 155 -34.97 25.05 38.09
CA LEU A 155 -35.06 24.51 39.43
C LEU A 155 -34.40 25.47 40.44
N GLN A 156 -33.21 26.02 40.16
CA GLN A 156 -32.54 26.97 41.07
C GLN A 156 -33.44 28.18 41.37
N ASN A 157 -34.13 28.70 40.37
CA ASN A 157 -35.13 29.76 40.55
C ASN A 157 -36.30 29.30 41.45
N LEU A 158 -36.82 28.08 41.24
CA LEU A 158 -37.86 27.50 42.09
C LEU A 158 -37.40 27.38 43.55
N ARG A 159 -36.17 26.91 43.77
CA ARG A 159 -35.56 26.81 45.11
C ARG A 159 -35.46 28.18 45.78
N ASN A 160 -34.99 29.20 45.06
CA ASN A 160 -34.90 30.56 45.60
C ASN A 160 -36.28 31.08 46.01
N ASN A 161 -37.30 30.89 45.15
CA ASN A 161 -38.67 31.27 45.50
C ASN A 161 -39.19 30.50 46.74
N LEU A 162 -38.95 29.19 46.83
CA LEU A 162 -39.37 28.39 47.98
C LEU A 162 -38.64 28.78 49.26
N GLN A 163 -37.36 29.16 49.18
CA GLN A 163 -36.59 29.68 50.30
C GLN A 163 -37.21 30.99 50.80
N ASP A 164 -37.50 31.93 49.91
CA ASP A 164 -38.13 33.21 50.24
C ASP A 164 -39.49 32.99 50.94
N TYR A 165 -40.31 32.07 50.42
CA TYR A 165 -41.58 31.69 51.05
C TYR A 165 -41.39 31.01 52.42
N ALA A 166 -40.39 30.14 52.59
CA ALA A 166 -40.13 29.47 53.86
C ALA A 166 -39.68 30.47 54.95
N ASP A 167 -38.82 31.42 54.58
CA ASP A 167 -38.33 32.49 55.46
C ASP A 167 -39.47 33.42 55.90
N GLU A 168 -40.45 33.67 55.02
CA GLU A 168 -41.66 34.44 55.35
C GLU A 168 -42.64 33.67 56.24
N THR A 169 -42.80 32.35 56.04
CA THR A 169 -43.89 31.58 56.67
C THR A 169 -43.48 30.84 57.97
N LYS A 170 -42.18 30.80 58.33
CA LYS A 170 -41.63 30.08 59.50
C LYS A 170 -42.12 28.62 59.66
N LEU A 171 -42.47 27.97 58.55
CA LEU A 171 -42.89 26.57 58.53
C LEU A 171 -41.68 25.66 58.34
N ASP A 172 -41.81 24.39 58.76
CA ASP A 172 -40.79 23.33 58.75
C ASP A 172 -40.45 22.82 57.33
N PHE A 173 -40.23 23.76 56.39
CA PHE A 173 -39.76 23.51 55.03
C PHE A 173 -38.26 23.19 54.98
N SER A 174 -37.54 23.31 56.11
CA SER A 174 -36.11 23.04 56.18
C SER A 174 -35.78 21.63 55.68
N GLN A 175 -36.60 20.61 55.99
CA GLN A 175 -36.36 19.25 55.49
C GLN A 175 -36.54 19.13 53.97
N ILE A 176 -37.54 19.78 53.39
CA ILE A 176 -37.80 19.72 51.94
C ILE A 176 -36.73 20.53 51.18
N LEU A 177 -36.31 21.68 51.71
CA LEU A 177 -35.24 22.49 51.14
C LEU A 177 -33.89 21.77 51.22
N GLU A 178 -33.62 21.05 52.30
CA GLU A 178 -32.43 20.20 52.43
C GLU A 178 -32.43 19.10 51.36
N GLU A 179 -33.55 18.40 51.15
CA GLU A 179 -33.67 17.35 50.14
C GLU A 179 -33.55 17.91 48.71
N VAL A 180 -34.15 19.07 48.45
CA VAL A 180 -34.02 19.79 47.18
C VAL A 180 -32.56 20.19 46.94
N ASN A 181 -31.88 20.76 47.92
CA ASN A 181 -30.45 21.12 47.82
C ASN A 181 -29.58 19.89 47.54
N GLN A 182 -29.81 18.76 48.23
CA GLN A 182 -29.08 17.52 47.97
C GLN A 182 -29.32 16.99 46.55
N ASN A 183 -30.55 17.12 46.02
CA ASN A 183 -30.83 16.73 44.64
C ASN A 183 -30.15 17.66 43.63
N PHE A 184 -30.01 18.95 43.91
CA PHE A 184 -29.20 19.85 43.07
C PHE A 184 -27.74 19.49 43.07
N GLU A 185 -27.13 19.26 44.24
CA GLU A 185 -25.73 18.86 44.33
C GLU A 185 -25.49 17.59 43.51
N ARG A 186 -26.43 16.64 43.56
CA ARG A 186 -26.37 15.43 42.71
C ARG A 186 -26.49 15.73 41.22
N LEU A 187 -27.44 16.59 40.81
CA LEU A 187 -27.62 16.95 39.40
C LEU A 187 -26.43 17.74 38.86
N GLU A 188 -25.82 18.61 39.66
CA GLU A 188 -24.61 19.34 39.32
C GLU A 188 -23.43 18.38 39.12
N VAL A 189 -23.24 17.42 40.03
CA VAL A 189 -22.21 16.37 39.88
C VAL A 189 -22.44 15.54 38.61
N ILE A 190 -23.69 15.20 38.28
CA ILE A 190 -24.01 14.45 37.06
C ILE A 190 -23.76 15.31 35.82
N SER A 191 -24.10 16.60 35.86
CA SER A 191 -23.86 17.54 34.76
C SER A 191 -22.36 17.68 34.47
N LEU A 192 -21.55 17.87 35.51
CA LEU A 192 -20.09 17.94 35.40
C LEU A 192 -19.48 16.63 34.87
N ALA A 193 -20.04 15.47 35.28
CA ALA A 193 -19.62 14.18 34.75
C ALA A 193 -19.94 14.04 33.25
N ASN A 194 -21.11 14.50 32.81
CA ASN A 194 -21.50 14.49 31.40
C ASN A 194 -20.61 15.41 30.56
N GLU A 195 -20.28 16.60 31.06
CA GLU A 195 -19.34 17.52 30.41
C GLU A 195 -17.95 16.91 30.26
N ARG A 196 -17.45 16.23 31.31
CA ARG A 196 -16.18 15.52 31.25
C ARG A 196 -16.17 14.46 30.16
N VAL A 197 -17.24 13.66 30.07
CA VAL A 197 -17.37 12.62 29.04
C VAL A 197 -17.41 13.25 27.64
N LEU A 198 -18.14 14.35 27.46
CA LEU A 198 -18.21 15.06 26.18
C LEU A 198 -16.83 15.58 25.75
N LEU A 199 -16.08 16.23 26.65
CA LEU A 199 -14.74 16.71 26.35
C LEU A 199 -13.77 15.57 26.03
N GLN A 200 -13.83 14.47 26.78
CA GLN A 200 -13.01 13.28 26.52
C GLN A 200 -13.31 12.68 25.15
N ARG A 201 -14.58 12.65 24.74
CA ARG A 201 -14.98 12.13 23.43
C ARG A 201 -14.48 13.03 22.30
N ILE A 202 -14.68 14.35 22.41
CA ILE A 202 -14.18 15.31 21.41
C ILE A 202 -12.66 15.20 21.27
N ALA A 203 -11.93 15.05 22.38
CA ALA A 203 -10.48 14.90 22.35
C ALA A 203 -10.05 13.62 21.64
N GLN A 204 -10.71 12.49 21.95
CA GLN A 204 -10.44 11.20 21.29
C GLN A 204 -10.73 11.28 19.78
N ASP A 205 -11.83 11.90 19.38
CA ASP A 205 -12.22 12.03 17.99
C ASP A 205 -11.20 12.85 17.18
N LEU A 206 -10.58 13.85 17.82
CA LEU A 206 -9.59 14.71 17.18
C LEU A 206 -8.18 14.14 17.21
N GLU A 207 -7.82 13.37 18.23
CA GLU A 207 -6.50 12.73 18.34
C GLU A 207 -6.23 11.73 17.21
N PHE A 208 -7.25 10.99 16.75
CA PHE A 208 -7.06 9.96 15.72
C PHE A 208 -7.29 10.43 14.28
N LEU A 209 -7.43 11.75 14.04
CA LEU A 209 -7.65 12.29 12.70
C LEU A 209 -6.47 12.05 11.73
N ASP A 210 -5.23 12.16 12.22
CA ASP A 210 -4.01 11.98 11.43
C ASP A 210 -3.40 10.56 11.54
N GLN A 211 -4.13 9.62 12.15
CA GLN A 211 -3.70 8.25 12.48
C GLN A 211 -2.43 8.17 13.34
N LYS A 212 -2.05 9.28 14.02
CA LYS A 212 -0.92 9.32 14.94
C LYS A 212 -1.42 9.63 16.34
N GLU A 213 -0.69 9.14 17.33
CA GLU A 213 -1.00 9.42 18.73
C GLU A 213 -0.66 10.88 19.06
N GLY A 214 -1.54 11.53 19.84
CA GLY A 214 -1.44 12.92 20.26
C GLY A 214 -1.85 13.97 19.23
N MET A 215 -2.60 14.97 19.69
CA MET A 215 -3.08 16.10 18.90
C MET A 215 -1.98 17.11 18.58
N GLN A 216 -1.96 17.55 17.33
CA GLN A 216 -1.16 18.66 16.84
C GLN A 216 -1.86 20.00 17.11
N ARG A 217 -1.14 21.11 16.89
CA ARG A 217 -1.64 22.47 17.16
C ARG A 217 -2.99 22.76 16.49
N ASP A 218 -3.13 22.38 15.23
CA ASP A 218 -4.36 22.61 14.46
C ASP A 218 -5.53 21.76 14.98
N GLU A 219 -5.26 20.56 15.48
CA GLU A 219 -6.25 19.66 16.09
C GLU A 219 -6.68 20.17 17.47
N TYR A 220 -5.73 20.70 18.25
CA TYR A 220 -6.01 21.34 19.52
C TYR A 220 -6.84 22.63 19.36
N GLU A 221 -6.55 23.46 18.35
CA GLU A 221 -7.40 24.62 18.04
C GLU A 221 -8.83 24.20 17.64
N ARG A 222 -8.99 23.08 16.94
CA ARG A 222 -10.31 22.50 16.63
C ARG A 222 -11.00 21.96 17.88
N PHE A 223 -10.25 21.37 18.81
CA PHE A 223 -10.76 20.92 20.10
C PHE A 223 -11.36 22.10 20.85
N VAL A 224 -10.59 23.17 21.07
CA VAL A 224 -11.05 24.38 21.78
C VAL A 224 -12.31 24.98 21.16
N ARG A 225 -12.41 25.01 19.82
CA ARG A 225 -13.61 25.51 19.12
C ARG A 225 -14.85 24.62 19.28
N ARG A 226 -14.68 23.33 19.56
CA ARG A 226 -15.79 22.36 19.71
C ARG A 226 -16.34 22.29 21.13
N ILE A 227 -15.59 22.82 22.11
CA ILE A 227 -16.01 22.91 23.52
C ILE A 227 -17.24 23.85 23.63
N PRO A 228 -18.24 23.58 24.49
CA PRO A 228 -19.32 24.51 24.80
C PRO A 228 -18.84 25.89 25.32
N GLU A 229 -19.51 26.98 24.97
CA GLU A 229 -19.06 28.36 25.27
C GLU A 229 -18.87 28.65 26.77
N HIS A 230 -19.71 28.07 27.63
CA HIS A 230 -19.57 28.26 29.09
C HIS A 230 -18.28 27.64 29.63
N LEU A 231 -17.85 26.50 29.08
CA LEU A 231 -16.59 25.87 29.39
C LEU A 231 -15.41 26.58 28.73
N GLN A 232 -15.56 27.11 27.52
CA GLN A 232 -14.51 27.91 26.88
C GLN A 232 -14.08 29.08 27.76
N THR A 233 -15.04 29.70 28.47
CA THR A 233 -14.77 30.79 29.40
C THR A 233 -13.94 30.33 30.61
N SER A 234 -14.17 29.12 31.11
CA SER A 234 -13.38 28.51 32.19
C SER A 234 -11.98 28.12 31.71
N PHE A 235 -11.86 27.57 30.50
CA PHE A 235 -10.58 27.31 29.83
C PHE A 235 -9.78 28.61 29.61
N ALA A 236 -10.42 29.70 29.20
CA ALA A 236 -9.76 30.99 29.00
C ALA A 236 -9.29 31.62 30.33
N ARG A 237 -10.06 31.43 31.41
CA ARG A 237 -9.70 31.93 32.76
C ARG A 237 -8.51 31.22 33.38
N LEU A 238 -8.27 29.96 33.02
CA LEU A 238 -7.16 29.18 33.57
C LEU A 238 -5.78 29.62 33.06
N GLY A 239 -5.69 30.47 32.02
CA GLY A 239 -4.43 31.08 31.53
C GLY A 239 -3.39 30.11 30.94
N ASP A 240 -3.57 28.80 31.17
CA ASP A 240 -2.68 27.69 30.82
C ASP A 240 -3.13 26.92 29.56
N THR A 241 -4.04 27.49 28.76
CA THR A 241 -4.72 26.75 27.68
C THR A 241 -4.09 26.94 26.30
N SER A 242 -2.92 27.58 26.21
CA SER A 242 -2.17 27.63 24.96
C SER A 242 -1.58 26.25 24.62
N PHE A 243 -1.58 25.89 23.33
CA PHE A 243 -1.04 24.61 22.86
C PHE A 243 0.39 24.38 23.37
N GLU A 244 1.20 25.43 23.45
CA GLU A 244 2.60 25.38 23.90
C GLU A 244 2.78 25.08 25.39
N GLN A 245 1.75 25.28 26.22
CA GLN A 245 1.79 24.95 27.64
C GLN A 245 1.23 23.56 27.93
N VAL A 246 0.27 23.11 27.12
CA VAL A 246 -0.37 21.80 27.26
C VAL A 246 0.45 20.72 26.56
N SER A 247 1.04 21.01 25.40
CA SER A 247 1.97 20.12 24.73
C SER A 247 3.27 20.13 25.50
N GLY A 248 3.60 19.02 26.17
CA GLY A 248 4.85 18.88 26.89
C GLY A 248 6.08 18.95 25.98
N ALA A 249 7.16 18.29 26.40
CA ALA A 249 8.43 18.32 25.63
C ALA A 249 8.33 17.74 24.20
N ASN A 250 7.26 16.97 23.92
CA ASN A 250 6.99 16.28 22.66
C ASN A 250 6.26 17.15 21.60
N LYS A 251 5.82 18.37 21.95
CA LYS A 251 5.02 19.26 21.07
C LYS A 251 3.75 18.59 20.51
N ARG A 252 3.19 17.63 21.23
CA ARG A 252 1.90 17.00 20.95
C ARG A 252 1.11 16.99 22.25
N VAL A 253 -0.21 17.13 22.13
CA VAL A 253 -1.10 17.05 23.28
C VAL A 253 -1.70 15.66 23.30
N ASP A 254 -1.28 14.82 24.24
CA ASP A 254 -1.81 13.46 24.37
C ASP A 254 -3.15 13.42 25.14
N TYR A 255 -3.82 12.27 25.09
CA TYR A 255 -5.08 12.06 25.80
C TYR A 255 -4.97 12.30 27.31
N GLN A 256 -3.82 12.00 27.93
CA GLN A 256 -3.63 12.14 29.37
C GLN A 256 -3.48 13.61 29.78
N GLU A 257 -2.77 14.40 28.97
CA GLU A 257 -2.63 15.85 29.10
C GLU A 257 -4.00 16.54 28.96
N ILE A 258 -4.83 16.11 28.01
CA ILE A 258 -6.23 16.58 27.91
C ILE A 258 -7.03 16.16 29.14
N GLN A 259 -6.92 14.92 29.61
CA GLN A 259 -7.66 14.49 30.79
C GLN A 259 -7.29 15.31 32.03
N ALA A 260 -6.01 15.62 32.21
CA ALA A 260 -5.54 16.47 33.29
C ALA A 260 -6.10 17.90 33.17
N LEU A 261 -6.12 18.45 31.96
CA LEU A 261 -6.69 19.77 31.67
C LEU A 261 -8.20 19.81 31.94
N VAL A 262 -8.95 18.82 31.44
CA VAL A 262 -10.39 18.66 31.66
C VAL A 262 -10.70 18.53 33.15
N HIS A 263 -9.89 17.76 33.88
CA HIS A 263 -10.07 17.62 35.34
C HIS A 263 -9.81 18.95 36.07
N LYS A 264 -8.83 19.74 35.62
CA LYS A 264 -8.54 21.07 36.19
C LYS A 264 -9.64 22.09 35.90
N VAL A 265 -10.37 21.95 34.79
CA VAL A 265 -11.46 22.87 34.40
C VAL A 265 -12.79 22.52 35.07
N ILE A 266 -13.10 21.23 35.19
CA ILE A 266 -14.39 20.75 35.72
C ILE A 266 -14.33 20.48 37.23
N GLY A 267 -13.14 20.17 37.76
CA GLY A 267 -12.93 19.86 39.18
C GLY A 267 -12.55 21.06 40.06
N SER A 268 -12.42 22.26 39.48
CA SER A 268 -12.16 23.53 40.19
C SER A 268 -13.44 24.29 40.46
#